data_AF-Q6QLX9-F1
#
_entry.id   AF-Q6QLX9-F1
#
_cell.length_a   1.000
_cell.length_b   1.000
_cell.length_c   1.000
_cell.angle_alpha   90.00
_cell.angle_beta   90.00
_cell.angle_gamma   90.00
#
_symmetry.space_group_name_H-M   'P 1'
#
loop_
_entity.id
_entity.type
_entity.pdbx_description
1 polymer ?
#
loop_
_entity_poly.entity_id
_entity_poly.type
_entity_poly.pdbx_seq_one_letter_code
_entity_poly.pdbx_strand_id
1 'polypeptide(L)' 'SCAWPGKAAVNRPVFACDAKFNRISDSGVKSGCDGGSAYSCADHSPWAINDNLAYGFAATALSDGSEAS' A
#
# COMPACT_ATOMS: atom_id res chain seq x y z
N SER A 1 1.61 -2.34 4.99
CA SER A 1 3.00 -2.74 5.27
C SER A 1 3.83 -2.87 4.00
N CYS A 2 3.28 -3.32 2.86
CA CYS A 2 4.02 -3.52 1.60
C CYS A 2 4.54 -2.23 0.91
N ALA A 3 4.35 -1.05 1.52
CA ALA A 3 4.92 0.21 1.06
C ALA A 3 6.38 0.41 1.50
N TRP A 4 6.88 -0.45 2.41
CA TRP A 4 8.24 -0.39 2.93
C TRP A 4 9.20 -1.28 2.13
N PRO A 5 10.48 -0.88 2.00
CA PRO A 5 11.48 -1.70 1.33
C PRO A 5 11.76 -3.00 2.08
N GLY A 6 12.20 -4.02 1.34
CA GLY A 6 12.64 -5.30 1.91
C GLY A 6 11.51 -6.23 2.39
N LYS A 7 10.25 -5.91 2.12
CA LYS A 7 9.09 -6.73 2.52
C LYS A 7 8.85 -7.94 1.60
N ALA A 8 9.17 -7.83 0.32
CA ALA A 8 9.03 -8.89 -0.68
C ALA A 8 9.97 -8.66 -1.88
N ALA A 9 10.13 -9.68 -2.73
CA ALA A 9 10.91 -9.58 -3.98
C ALA A 9 10.09 -8.90 -5.09
N VAL A 10 10.02 -7.57 -5.05
CA VAL A 10 9.31 -6.73 -6.03
C VAL A 10 10.28 -5.72 -6.65
N ASN A 11 9.95 -5.22 -7.85
CA ASN A 11 10.75 -4.17 -8.49
C ASN A 11 10.75 -2.84 -7.69
N ARG A 12 9.66 -2.55 -6.96
CA ARG A 12 9.55 -1.44 -6.01
C ARG A 12 8.40 -1.70 -5.02
N PRO A 13 8.47 -1.18 -3.78
CA PRO A 13 7.34 -1.21 -2.85
C PRO A 13 6.12 -0.44 -3.36
N VAL A 14 4.97 -0.69 -2.73
CA VAL A 14 3.73 0.07 -2.95
C VAL A 14 3.97 1.56 -2.62
N PHE A 15 3.32 2.48 -3.33
CA PHE A 15 3.42 3.90 -2.98
C PHE A 15 2.73 4.20 -1.65
N ALA A 16 3.37 5.03 -0.84
CA ALA A 16 2.69 5.82 0.18
C ALA A 16 2.44 7.23 -0.34
N CYS A 17 1.54 7.97 0.31
CA CYS A 17 1.24 9.35 -0.04
C CYS A 17 1.39 10.29 1.17
N ASP A 18 1.60 11.57 0.89
CA ASP A 18 1.53 12.62 1.92
C ASP A 18 0.08 12.88 2.36
N ALA A 19 -0.11 13.77 3.34
CA ALA A 19 -1.45 14.11 3.86
C ALA A 19 -2.37 14.80 2.82
N LYS A 20 -1.82 15.20 1.67
CA LYS A 20 -2.55 15.79 0.53
C LYS A 20 -2.74 14.78 -0.60
N PHE A 21 -2.45 13.50 -0.37
CA PHE A 21 -2.56 12.41 -1.32
C PHE A 21 -1.59 12.48 -2.51
N ASN A 22 -0.47 13.21 -2.39
CA ASN A 22 0.61 13.17 -3.38
C ASN A 22 1.50 11.95 -3.11
N ARG A 23 1.85 11.21 -4.17
CA ARG A 23 2.75 10.05 -4.05
C ARG A 23 4.13 10.47 -3.56
N ILE A 24 4.64 9.72 -2.59
CA ILE A 24 5.99 9.86 -2.05
C ILE A 24 6.91 8.88 -2.79
N SER A 25 8.00 9.37 -3.36
CA SER A 25 8.99 8.53 -4.05
C SER A 25 9.91 7.77 -3.08
N ASP A 26 10.20 8.35 -1.92
CA ASP A 26 10.98 7.73 -0.85
C ASP A 26 10.13 6.75 -0.03
N SER A 27 10.37 5.45 -0.23
CA SER A 27 9.72 4.38 0.53
C SER A 27 10.20 4.24 1.99
N GLY A 28 11.16 5.06 2.44
CA GLY A 28 11.67 5.08 3.82
C GLY A 28 10.95 6.08 4.74
N VAL A 29 10.03 6.90 4.23
CA VAL A 29 9.33 7.93 5.02
C VAL A 29 8.41 7.30 6.06
N LYS A 30 8.66 7.59 7.35
CA LYS A 30 7.92 7.07 8.52
C LYS A 30 6.39 7.18 8.37
N SER A 31 5.66 6.15 8.83
CA SER A 31 4.20 6.13 8.80
C SER A 31 3.59 7.26 9.64
N GLY A 32 2.55 7.91 9.14
CA GLY A 32 1.73 8.86 9.91
C GLY A 32 1.09 8.25 11.15
N CYS A 33 0.80 6.95 11.14
CA CYS A 33 0.31 6.22 12.33
C CYS A 33 1.38 6.07 13.42
N ASP A 34 2.65 6.34 13.11
CA ASP A 34 3.79 6.34 14.02
C ASP A 34 4.46 7.73 14.03
N GLY A 35 3.67 8.80 13.86
CA GLY A 35 4.14 10.20 13.94
C GLY A 35 4.98 10.69 12.75
N GLY A 36 5.01 9.94 11.64
CA GLY A 36 5.63 10.34 10.38
C GLY A 36 4.68 11.07 9.43
N SER A 37 4.99 11.03 8.13
CA SER A 37 4.26 11.77 7.08
C SER A 37 3.80 10.91 5.90
N ALA A 38 3.98 9.58 5.96
CA ALA A 38 3.47 8.65 4.96
C ALA A 38 2.12 8.03 5.37
N TYR A 39 1.13 8.16 4.49
CA TYR A 39 -0.25 7.69 4.61
C TYR A 39 -0.62 6.76 3.44
N SER A 40 -1.80 6.14 3.49
CA SER A 40 -2.35 5.44 2.32
C SER A 40 -2.74 6.43 1.22
N CYS A 41 -2.44 6.11 -0.03
CA CYS A 41 -2.90 6.89 -1.17
C CYS A 41 -4.41 6.69 -1.39
N ALA A 42 -5.11 7.75 -1.78
CA ALA A 42 -6.56 7.71 -2.03
C ALA A 42 -6.92 6.87 -3.28
N ASP A 43 -6.01 6.77 -4.25
CA ASP A 43 -6.15 5.93 -5.44
C ASP A 43 -6.01 4.42 -5.15
N HIS A 44 -5.68 4.03 -3.90
CA HIS A 44 -5.79 2.65 -3.44
C HIS A 44 -7.21 2.28 -2.95
N SER A 45 -8.23 3.00 -3.44
CA SER A 45 -9.63 2.72 -3.20
C SER A 45 -10.18 1.72 -4.23
N PRO A 46 -11.19 0.90 -3.88
CA PRO A 46 -11.83 0.01 -4.84
C PRO A 46 -12.70 0.78 -5.84
N TRP A 47 -12.94 0.18 -7.00
CA TRP A 47 -13.89 0.67 -7.99
C TRP A 47 -14.58 -0.48 -8.73
N ALA A 48 -15.83 -0.24 -9.13
CA ALA A 48 -16.59 -1.19 -9.93
C ALA A 48 -16.21 -1.09 -11.41
N ILE A 49 -16.08 -2.24 -12.07
CA ILE A 49 -16.00 -2.36 -13.52
C ILE A 49 -17.41 -2.51 -14.11
N ASN A 50 -18.25 -3.31 -13.46
CA ASN A 50 -19.68 -3.51 -13.73
C ASN A 50 -20.36 -4.13 -12.50
N ASP A 51 -21.64 -4.45 -12.59
CA ASP A 51 -22.45 -4.99 -11.47
C ASP A 51 -21.93 -6.31 -10.89
N ASN A 52 -21.08 -7.04 -11.62
CA ASN A 52 -20.55 -8.34 -11.21
C ASN A 52 -19.03 -8.36 -11.00
N LEU A 53 -18.31 -7.26 -11.23
CA LEU A 53 -16.86 -7.20 -11.13
C LEU A 53 -16.37 -5.86 -10.57
N ALA A 54 -15.46 -5.92 -9.61
CA ALA A 54 -14.74 -4.77 -9.05
C ALA A 54 -13.26 -5.09 -8.86
N TYR A 55 -12.43 -4.06 -8.86
CA TYR A 55 -11.02 -4.14 -8.47
C TYR A 55 -10.78 -3.31 -7.21
N GLY A 56 -9.72 -3.65 -6.48
CA GLY A 56 -9.38 -2.98 -5.23
C GLY A 56 -8.12 -3.55 -4.59
N PHE A 57 -7.92 -3.16 -3.33
CA PHE A 57 -6.75 -3.48 -2.54
C PHE A 57 -7.19 -4.03 -1.17
N ALA A 58 -6.36 -4.89 -0.58
CA ALA A 58 -6.65 -5.49 0.72
C ALA A 58 -5.37 -5.66 1.55
N ALA A 59 -5.51 -5.66 2.86
CA ALA A 59 -4.52 -6.23 3.77
C ALA A 59 -4.82 -7.73 3.92
N THR A 60 -3.81 -8.58 3.77
CA THR A 60 -3.99 -10.03 3.75
C THR A 60 -3.18 -10.70 4.85
N ALA A 61 -3.72 -11.81 5.35
CA ALA A 61 -3.03 -12.77 6.19
C ALA A 61 -3.46 -14.16 5.72
N LEU A 62 -2.55 -14.88 5.06
CA LEU A 62 -2.81 -16.19 4.49
C LEU A 62 -2.23 -17.26 5.40
N SER A 63 -2.96 -18.35 5.59
CA SER A 63 -2.42 -19.54 6.27
C SER A 63 -1.14 -20.01 5.58
N ASP A 64 -0.11 -20.25 6.37
CA ASP A 64 1.21 -20.70 5.91
C ASP A 64 1.94 -19.72 4.95
N GLY A 65 1.41 -18.51 4.77
CA GLY A 65 2.03 -17.43 4.00
C GLY A 65 2.80 -16.44 4.87
N SER A 66 3.52 -15.54 4.21
CA SER A 66 4.24 -14.44 4.86
C SER A 66 4.17 -13.18 4.00
N GLU A 67 4.60 -12.02 4.50
CA GLU A 67 4.66 -10.81 3.65
C GLU A 67 5.56 -10.99 2.41
N ALA A 68 6.48 -11.97 2.44
CA ALA A 68 7.43 -12.22 1.37
C ALA A 68 6.94 -13.25 0.32
N SER A 69 5.80 -13.91 0.54
CA SER A 69 5.38 -15.11 -0.21
C SER A 69 3.85 -15.28 -0.27
#